data_AF-A0A4S8WW48-F1
#
_entry.id   AF-A0A4S8WW48-F1
#
_cell.length_a   1.000
_cell.length_b   1.000
_cell.length_c   1.000
_cell.angle_alpha   90.00
_cell.angle_beta   90.00
_cell.angle_gamma   90.00
#
_symmetry.space_group_name_H-M   'P 1'
#
loop_
_entity.id
_entity.type
_entity.pdbx_description
1 polymer ?
#
loop_
_entity_poly.entity_id
_entity_poly.type
_entity_poly.pdbx_seq_one_letter_code
_entity_poly.pdbx_strand_id
1 'polypeptide(L)'
;MASTPSTSDLRKSIETTARAFLSAFEEGGARNDASIINRDVTADCTRHLIPASVPQAFVLPTDFSFDTTSFREAYAKDIKVLSFKNNIMSNLVIDTEARRAAFTSSAEVKPHEGESYTVEQA
;
A
#
# COMPACT_ATOMS: atom_id res chain seq x y z
N MET A 1 30.52 15.75 1.96
CA MET A 1 30.40 14.41 1.36
C MET A 1 29.42 13.63 2.20
N ALA A 2 28.28 13.21 1.64
CA ALA A 2 27.34 12.37 2.37
C ALA A 2 27.91 10.95 2.42
N SER A 3 28.13 10.42 3.63
CA SER A 3 28.60 9.05 3.84
C SER A 3 27.59 8.09 3.22
N THR A 4 28.06 7.17 2.38
CA THR A 4 27.23 6.09 1.83
C THR A 4 26.64 5.30 3.01
N PRO A 5 25.31 5.13 3.10
CA PRO A 5 24.71 4.40 4.20
C PRO A 5 25.25 2.97 4.22
N SER A 6 25.50 2.43 5.41
CA SER A 6 25.89 1.03 5.54
C SER A 6 24.76 0.13 5.05
N THR A 7 25.08 -1.09 4.60
CA THR A 7 24.06 -2.05 4.13
C THR A 7 22.99 -2.34 5.20
N SER A 8 23.37 -2.35 6.47
CA SER A 8 22.44 -2.48 7.60
C SER A 8 21.52 -1.27 7.76
N ASP A 9 22.00 -0.07 7.47
CA ASP A 9 21.19 1.14 7.54
C ASP A 9 20.19 1.18 6.37
N LEU A 10 20.64 0.82 5.16
CA LEU A 10 19.77 0.76 3.99
C LEU A 10 18.65 -0.27 4.16
N ARG A 11 18.96 -1.47 4.69
CA ARG A 11 17.95 -2.50 4.97
C ARG A 11 16.88 -1.98 5.94
N LYS A 12 17.29 -1.34 7.04
CA LYS A 12 16.38 -0.76 8.03
C LYS A 12 15.54 0.36 7.43
N SER A 13 16.12 1.20 6.58
CA SER A 13 15.37 2.25 5.88
C SER A 13 14.29 1.67 4.97
N ILE A 14 14.63 0.66 4.15
CA ILE A 14 13.65 -0.01 3.27
C ILE A 14 12.52 -0.65 4.09
N GLU A 15 12.86 -1.35 5.17
CA GLU A 15 11.86 -1.93 6.08
C GLU A 15 10.93 -0.87 6.67
N THR A 16 11.52 0.24 7.16
CA THR A 16 10.75 1.34 7.76
C THR A 16 9.79 1.95 6.76
N THR A 17 10.25 2.21 5.53
CA THR A 17 9.39 2.75 4.46
C THR A 17 8.30 1.77 4.04
N ALA A 18 8.59 0.48 3.91
CA ALA A 18 7.58 -0.53 3.58
C ALA A 18 6.47 -0.61 4.65
N ARG A 19 6.86 -0.56 5.93
CA ARG A 19 5.90 -0.53 7.05
C ARG A 19 5.08 0.76 7.05
N ALA A 20 5.72 1.91 6.83
CA ALA A 20 5.05 3.20 6.74
C ALA A 20 4.03 3.26 5.58
N PHE A 21 4.39 2.68 4.43
CA PHE A 21 3.50 2.53 3.28
C PHE A 21 2.25 1.73 3.64
N LEU A 22 2.39 0.57 4.30
CA LEU A 22 1.24 -0.23 4.72
C LEU A 22 0.39 0.47 5.79
N SER A 23 1.02 1.12 6.77
CA SER A 23 0.30 1.86 7.83
C SER A 23 -0.54 3.02 7.30
N ALA A 24 -0.18 3.59 6.14
CA ALA A 24 -0.90 4.72 5.54
C ALA A 24 -2.38 4.42 5.24
N PHE A 25 -2.73 3.15 4.97
CA PHE A 25 -4.11 2.70 4.77
C PHE A 25 -4.95 2.81 6.04
N GLU A 26 -4.37 2.49 7.20
CA GLU A 26 -5.06 2.63 8.48
C GLU A 26 -5.08 4.10 8.95
N GLU A 27 -3.95 4.79 8.81
CA GLU A 27 -3.81 6.19 9.22
C GLU A 27 -4.74 7.13 8.42
N GLY A 28 -4.81 6.95 7.09
CA GLY A 28 -5.66 7.76 6.23
C GLY A 28 -7.15 7.57 6.54
N GLY A 29 -7.59 6.33 6.78
CA GLY A 29 -8.95 6.05 7.24
C GLY A 29 -9.24 6.63 8.62
N ALA A 30 -8.33 6.44 9.58
CA ALA A 30 -8.51 6.93 10.95
C ALA A 30 -8.58 8.47 11.05
N ARG A 31 -7.83 9.18 10.20
CA ARG A 31 -7.84 10.65 10.14
C ARG A 31 -8.84 11.20 9.11
N ASN A 32 -9.50 10.32 8.36
CA ASN A 32 -10.32 10.68 7.22
C ASN A 32 -9.59 11.67 6.27
N ASP A 33 -8.32 11.37 5.99
CA ASP A 33 -7.40 12.17 5.19
C ASP A 33 -6.73 11.29 4.11
N ALA A 34 -7.21 11.45 2.87
CA ALA A 34 -6.72 10.70 1.73
C ALA A 34 -5.30 11.08 1.31
N SER A 35 -4.77 12.24 1.72
CA SER A 35 -3.41 12.65 1.34
C SER A 35 -2.33 11.72 1.90
N ILE A 36 -2.63 11.05 3.02
CA ILE A 36 -1.72 10.16 3.73
C ILE A 36 -1.33 8.94 2.90
N ILE A 37 -2.21 8.44 2.03
CA ILE A 37 -1.98 7.20 1.24
C ILE A 37 -0.77 7.30 0.29
N ASN A 38 -0.35 8.53 -0.02
CA ASN A 38 0.78 8.80 -0.90
C ASN A 38 1.98 9.44 -0.18
N ARG A 39 1.99 9.48 1.15
CA ARG A 39 3.07 10.08 1.94
C ARG A 39 4.45 9.54 1.57
N ASP A 40 4.53 8.22 1.37
CA ASP A 40 5.78 7.48 1.23
C ASP A 40 6.02 6.99 -0.21
N VAL A 41 5.32 7.56 -1.21
CA VAL A 41 5.50 7.21 -2.63
C VAL A 41 5.90 8.43 -3.46
N THR A 42 6.60 8.18 -4.56
CA THR A 42 6.97 9.22 -5.53
C THR A 42 5.79 9.55 -6.45
N ALA A 43 5.83 10.72 -7.09
CA ALA A 43 4.75 11.17 -7.99
C ALA A 43 4.53 10.23 -9.19
N ASP A 44 5.59 9.53 -9.62
CA ASP A 44 5.60 8.56 -10.72
C ASP A 44 5.30 7.11 -10.27
N CYS A 45 4.95 6.90 -8.99
CA CYS A 45 4.59 5.57 -8.49
C CYS A 45 3.28 5.07 -9.13
N THR A 46 3.29 3.80 -9.54
CA THR A 46 2.13 3.07 -10.06
C THR A 46 1.72 1.94 -9.13
N ARG A 47 0.41 1.66 -9.06
CA ARG A 47 -0.15 0.54 -8.28
C ARG A 47 -0.90 -0.39 -9.23
N HIS A 48 -0.45 -1.64 -9.30
CA HIS A 48 -0.94 -2.63 -10.26
C HIS A 48 -1.90 -3.61 -9.60
N LEU A 49 -2.90 -4.06 -10.36
CA LEU A 49 -3.75 -5.18 -9.99
C LEU A 49 -3.28 -6.43 -10.74
N ILE A 50 -2.87 -7.44 -9.98
CA ILE A 50 -2.35 -8.70 -10.51
C ILE A 50 -3.09 -9.90 -9.88
N PRO A 51 -3.14 -11.06 -10.54
CA PRO A 51 -2.69 -11.32 -11.92
C PRO A 51 -3.58 -10.64 -12.97
N ALA A 52 -3.18 -10.67 -14.25
CA ALA A 52 -3.90 -9.99 -15.35
C ALA A 52 -5.38 -10.38 -15.50
N SER A 53 -5.80 -11.54 -14.96
CA SER A 53 -7.21 -11.92 -14.89
C SER A 53 -8.05 -11.05 -13.95
N VAL A 54 -7.43 -10.38 -12.97
CA VAL A 54 -8.13 -9.50 -12.02
C VAL A 54 -8.63 -8.25 -12.74
N PRO A 55 -7.80 -7.42 -13.42
CA PRO A 55 -8.30 -6.32 -14.25
C PRO A 55 -9.36 -6.76 -15.26
N GLN A 56 -9.15 -7.90 -15.93
CA GLN A 56 -10.09 -8.43 -16.92
C GLN A 56 -11.48 -8.72 -16.33
N ALA A 57 -11.55 -9.27 -15.12
CA ALA A 57 -12.82 -9.53 -14.43
C ALA A 57 -13.62 -8.25 -14.16
N PHE A 58 -12.93 -7.11 -14.04
CA PHE A 58 -13.52 -5.78 -13.90
C PHE A 58 -13.65 -5.01 -15.22
N VAL A 59 -13.43 -5.67 -16.37
CA VAL A 59 -13.47 -5.05 -17.70
C VAL A 59 -12.45 -3.90 -17.84
N LEU A 60 -11.32 -4.02 -17.15
CA LEU A 60 -10.20 -3.08 -17.22
C LEU A 60 -9.10 -3.62 -18.17
N PRO A 61 -8.23 -2.73 -18.71
CA PRO A 61 -7.04 -3.15 -19.44
C PRO A 61 -6.17 -4.12 -18.65
N THR A 62 -5.51 -5.06 -19.34
CA THR A 62 -4.66 -6.09 -18.68
C THR A 62 -3.46 -5.51 -17.93
N ASP A 63 -2.98 -4.36 -18.39
CA ASP A 63 -1.88 -3.59 -17.82
C ASP A 63 -2.39 -2.43 -16.96
N PHE A 64 -3.66 -2.45 -16.54
CA PHE A 64 -4.24 -1.41 -15.72
C PHE A 64 -3.43 -1.18 -14.44
N SER A 65 -3.17 0.09 -14.18
CA SER A 65 -2.54 0.55 -12.96
C SER A 65 -3.12 1.89 -12.56
N PHE A 66 -3.17 2.16 -11.27
CA PHE A 66 -3.44 3.50 -10.78
C PHE A 66 -2.14 4.30 -10.74
N ASP A 67 -2.18 5.51 -11.31
CA ASP A 67 -1.23 6.54 -10.92
C ASP A 67 -1.53 7.04 -9.49
N THR A 68 -0.58 7.77 -8.92
CA THR A 68 -0.66 8.30 -7.55
C THR A 68 -1.90 9.17 -7.30
N THR A 69 -2.33 9.97 -8.28
CA THR A 69 -3.49 10.87 -8.14
C THR A 69 -4.79 10.08 -8.22
N SER A 70 -4.93 9.24 -9.24
CA SER A 70 -6.08 8.35 -9.45
C SER A 70 -6.30 7.43 -8.25
N PHE A 71 -5.23 6.86 -7.68
CA PHE A 71 -5.33 6.01 -6.49
C PHE A 71 -5.82 6.79 -5.27
N ARG A 72 -5.32 8.02 -5.06
CA ARG A 72 -5.76 8.87 -3.96
C ARG A 72 -7.24 9.22 -4.06
N GLU A 73 -7.73 9.50 -5.27
CA GLU A 73 -9.14 9.81 -5.50
C GLU A 73 -10.05 8.61 -5.27
N ALA A 74 -9.62 7.41 -5.64
CA ALA A 74 -10.31 6.17 -5.30
C ALA A 74 -10.34 5.96 -3.77
N TYR A 75 -9.17 6.04 -3.15
CA TYR A 75 -9.03 5.90 -1.70
C TYR A 75 -9.86 6.93 -0.91
N ALA A 76 -9.95 8.17 -1.39
CA ALA A 76 -10.78 9.21 -0.79
C ALA A 76 -12.28 8.85 -0.76
N LYS A 77 -12.74 8.04 -1.71
CA LYS A 77 -14.11 7.48 -1.72
C LYS A 77 -14.21 6.30 -0.77
N ASP A 78 -13.22 5.41 -0.78
CA ASP A 78 -13.21 4.21 0.06
C ASP A 78 -13.28 4.56 1.55
N ILE A 79 -12.48 5.53 2.02
CA ILE A 79 -12.46 5.94 3.44
C ILE A 79 -13.77 6.57 3.93
N LYS A 80 -14.74 6.83 3.03
CA LYS A 80 -16.09 7.29 3.39
C LYS A 80 -17.06 6.15 3.66
N VAL A 81 -16.75 4.95 3.22
CA VAL A 81 -17.63 3.79 3.30
C VAL A 81 -17.02 2.61 4.05
N LEU A 82 -15.69 2.58 4.22
CA LEU A 82 -14.97 1.56 4.98
C LEU A 82 -13.70 2.12 5.62
N SER A 83 -13.11 1.36 6.54
CA SER A 83 -11.79 1.62 7.09
C SER A 83 -10.96 0.33 7.18
N PHE A 84 -9.65 0.47 7.03
CA PHE A 84 -8.70 -0.62 7.28
C PHE A 84 -8.19 -0.53 8.72
N LYS A 85 -8.10 -1.67 9.40
CA LYS A 85 -7.60 -1.82 10.76
C LYS A 85 -6.67 -3.01 10.87
N ASN A 86 -5.80 -2.97 11.87
CA ASN A 86 -4.94 -4.11 12.23
C ASN A 86 -4.14 -4.62 11.02
N ASN A 87 -3.53 -3.70 10.26
CA ASN A 87 -2.68 -4.08 9.14
C ASN A 87 -1.44 -4.83 9.65
N ILE A 88 -1.30 -6.10 9.26
CA ILE A 88 -0.19 -6.96 9.68
C ILE A 88 0.65 -7.30 8.45
N MET A 89 1.92 -6.90 8.47
CA MET A 89 2.91 -7.30 7.47
C MET A 89 3.54 -8.64 7.83
N SER A 90 3.59 -9.55 6.87
CA SER A 90 4.19 -10.88 6.97
C SER A 90 5.13 -11.14 5.78
N ASN A 91 6.01 -12.13 5.91
CA ASN A 91 6.89 -12.60 4.82
C ASN A 91 7.73 -11.48 4.15
N LEU A 92 8.17 -10.48 4.92
CA LEU A 92 8.97 -9.37 4.41
C LEU A 92 10.33 -9.85 3.90
N VAL A 93 10.57 -9.68 2.61
CA VAL A 93 11.85 -9.90 1.92
C VAL A 93 12.37 -8.55 1.45
N ILE A 94 13.65 -8.27 1.72
CA ILE A 94 14.31 -7.02 1.32
C ILE A 94 15.55 -7.35 0.51
N ASP A 95 15.59 -6.81 -0.70
CA ASP A 95 16.74 -6.76 -1.60
C ASP A 95 17.35 -5.35 -1.53
N THR A 96 18.48 -5.23 -0.85
CA THR A 96 19.18 -3.95 -0.68
C THR A 96 19.88 -3.47 -1.95
N GLU A 97 20.25 -4.37 -2.86
CA GLU A 97 20.94 -4.00 -4.10
C GLU A 97 19.95 -3.41 -5.10
N ALA A 98 18.81 -4.08 -5.30
CA ALA A 98 17.74 -3.59 -6.15
C ALA A 98 16.88 -2.50 -5.47
N ARG A 99 17.05 -2.29 -4.16
CA ARG A 99 16.25 -1.40 -3.31
C ARG A 99 14.76 -1.74 -3.35
N ARG A 100 14.46 -3.03 -3.24
CA ARG A 100 13.09 -3.58 -3.32
C ARG A 100 12.71 -4.27 -2.03
N ALA A 101 11.43 -4.20 -1.72
CA ALA A 101 10.81 -5.02 -0.69
C ALA A 101 9.60 -5.75 -1.30
N ALA A 102 9.37 -6.96 -0.83
CA ALA A 102 8.14 -7.72 -1.08
C ALA A 102 7.65 -8.24 0.26
N PHE A 103 6.33 -8.20 0.48
CA PHE A 103 5.69 -8.71 1.69
C PHE A 103 4.29 -9.18 1.35
N THR A 104 3.71 -9.99 2.21
CA THR A 104 2.26 -10.20 2.24
C THR A 104 1.69 -9.42 3.41
N SER A 105 0.41 -9.09 3.36
CA SER A 105 -0.25 -8.39 4.46
C SER A 105 -1.69 -8.82 4.61
N SER A 106 -2.20 -8.71 5.84
CA SER A 106 -3.61 -8.89 6.13
C SER A 106 -4.16 -7.68 6.86
N ALA A 107 -5.43 -7.39 6.62
CA ALA A 107 -6.13 -6.26 7.21
C ALA A 107 -7.55 -6.66 7.59
N GLU A 108 -8.05 -6.11 8.70
CA GLU A 108 -9.48 -6.10 8.99
C GLU A 108 -10.11 -4.92 8.24
N VAL A 109 -11.05 -5.20 7.35
CA VAL A 109 -11.88 -4.19 6.70
C VAL A 109 -13.15 -4.01 7.51
N LYS A 110 -13.43 -2.77 7.89
CA LYS A 110 -14.64 -2.36 8.61
C LYS A 110 -15.47 -1.43 7.72
N PRO A 111 -16.44 -1.97 6.97
CA PRO A 111 -17.47 -1.14 6.34
C PRO A 111 -18.20 -0.31 7.40
N HIS A 112 -18.65 0.90 7.04
CA HIS A 112 -19.53 1.70 7.90
C HIS A 112 -20.90 1.06 8.07
N GLU A 113 -21.34 0.33 7.04
CA GLU A 113 -22.56 -0.48 7.04
C GLU A 113 -22.19 -1.91 6.65
N GLY A 114 -22.49 -2.88 7.52
CA GLY A 114 -22.24 -4.30 7.27
C GLY A 114 -21.27 -4.93 8.26
N GLU A 115 -20.88 -6.16 7.97
CA GLU A 115 -19.98 -6.95 8.83
C GLU A 115 -18.52 -6.70 8.47
N SER A 116 -17.66 -6.70 9.49
CA SER A 116 -16.21 -6.70 9.29
C SER A 116 -15.76 -8.00 8.63
N TYR A 117 -14.73 -7.91 7.79
CA TYR A 117 -14.11 -9.07 7.17
C TYR A 117 -12.60 -8.89 7.06
N THR A 118 -11.87 -10.01 7.01
CA THR A 118 -10.42 -9.99 6.80
C THR A 118 -10.13 -10.05 5.30
N VAL A 119 -9.17 -9.23 4.85
CA VAL A 119 -8.64 -9.28 3.49
C VAL A 119 -7.14 -9.53 3.54
N GLU A 120 -6.67 -10.41 2.67
CA GLU A 120 -5.24 -10.56 2.36
C GLU A 120 -4.90 -9.61 1.21
N GLN A 121 -3.81 -8.86 1.38
CA GLN A 121 -3.26 -7.90 0.43
C GLN A 121 -1.81 -8.33 0.13
N ALA A 122 -1.48 -8.51 -1.15
CA ALA A 122 -0.16 -8.92 -1.62
C ALA A 122 0.52 -7.80 -2.42
#